data_AF-A0A521LN08-F1
#
_entry.id   AF-A0A521LN08-F1
#
_cell.length_a   1.000
_cell.length_b   1.000
_cell.length_c   1.000
_cell.angle_alpha   90.00
_cell.angle_beta   90.00
_cell.angle_gamma   90.00
#
_symmetry.space_group_name_H-M   'P 1'
#
loop_
_entity.id
_entity.type
_entity.pdbx_description
1 polymer ?
#
loop_
_entity_poly.entity_id
_entity_poly.type
_entity_poly.pdbx_seq_one_letter_code
_entity_poly.pdbx_strand_id
1 'polypeptide(L)'
;DVADMRDRIAQHAPPKSAWDFKHLPGGLFDIDFVAQYLALRHAAARPDILDPHPAEMLRRMAAASLIDKADTERLCETRTLLSDVQSLLRLTLNADEAAFDETKAPEGQQRLIAVIEGARDLPELRARIEAEAKAVRAIYERMVEAPARAAGWQPRREK
;
A
#
# COMPACT_ATOMS: atom_id res chain seq x y z
N ASP A 1 -6.06 -18.63 -0.45
CA ASP A 1 -5.56 -17.85 -1.59
C ASP A 1 -5.17 -16.45 -1.10
N VAL A 2 -4.31 -15.73 -1.82
CA VAL A 2 -3.77 -14.42 -1.44
C VAL A 2 -4.88 -13.39 -1.25
N ALA A 3 -5.85 -13.34 -2.16
CA ALA A 3 -7.02 -12.46 -2.05
C ALA A 3 -7.85 -12.75 -0.78
N ASP A 4 -8.07 -14.04 -0.48
CA ASP A 4 -8.78 -14.45 0.74
C ASP A 4 -8.03 -14.05 2.01
N MET A 5 -6.70 -14.17 2.02
CA MET A 5 -5.87 -13.76 3.16
C MET A 5 -5.96 -12.25 3.40
N ARG A 6 -5.85 -11.45 2.34
CA ARG A 6 -5.96 -9.99 2.45
C ARG A 6 -7.34 -9.54 2.91
N ASP A 7 -8.39 -10.19 2.42
CA ASP A 7 -9.78 -9.89 2.80
C ASP A 7 -10.06 -10.26 4.26
N ARG A 8 -9.55 -11.40 4.76
CA ARG A 8 -9.60 -11.72 6.20
C ARG A 8 -8.92 -10.64 7.06
N ILE A 9 -7.74 -10.18 6.65
CA ILE A 9 -7.04 -9.10 7.36
C ILE A 9 -7.89 -7.82 7.34
N ALA A 10 -8.51 -7.48 6.20
CA ALA A 10 -9.37 -6.30 6.09
C ALA A 10 -10.61 -6.35 7.00
N GLN A 11 -11.12 -7.54 7.32
CA GLN A 11 -12.24 -7.73 8.24
C GLN A 11 -11.82 -7.60 9.71
N HIS A 12 -10.66 -8.15 10.07
CA HIS A 12 -10.17 -8.14 11.45
C HIS A 12 -9.48 -6.82 11.84
N ALA A 13 -8.88 -6.13 10.88
CA ALA A 13 -8.18 -4.87 11.08
C ALA A 13 -8.62 -3.85 10.00
N PRO A 14 -9.86 -3.32 10.09
CA PRO A 14 -10.26 -2.20 9.26
C PRO A 14 -9.39 -0.97 9.57
N PRO A 15 -9.13 -0.08 8.57
CA PRO A 15 -8.34 1.12 8.79
C PRO A 15 -9.00 2.01 9.84
N LYS A 16 -8.22 2.46 10.83
CA LYS A 16 -8.73 3.31 11.93
C LYS A 16 -8.92 4.77 11.51
N SER A 17 -8.18 5.22 10.50
CA SER A 17 -8.20 6.58 9.97
C SER A 17 -7.67 6.60 8.54
N ALA A 18 -7.75 7.76 7.88
CA ALA A 18 -7.12 7.98 6.56
C ALA A 18 -5.57 7.88 6.60
N TRP A 19 -4.99 7.90 7.81
CA TRP A 19 -3.55 7.83 8.07
C TRP A 19 -3.09 6.41 8.45
N ASP A 20 -4.01 5.45 8.52
CA ASP A 20 -3.70 4.03 8.69
C ASP A 20 -3.25 3.41 7.36
N PHE A 21 -2.07 3.84 6.90
CA PHE A 21 -1.49 3.49 5.60
C PHE A 21 -1.24 2.01 5.40
N LYS A 22 -1.16 1.26 6.50
CA LYS A 22 -0.99 -0.19 6.45
C LYS A 22 -2.27 -0.88 6.00
N HIS A 23 -3.41 -0.49 6.57
CA HIS A 23 -4.67 -1.22 6.38
C HIS A 23 -5.60 -0.63 5.33
N LEU A 24 -5.42 0.65 4.97
CA LEU A 24 -6.28 1.31 3.99
C LEU A 24 -6.27 0.58 2.62
N PRO A 25 -7.39 0.59 1.87
CA PRO A 25 -7.42 0.04 0.51
C PRO A 25 -6.43 0.77 -0.41
N GLY A 26 -5.53 0.04 -1.06
CA GLY A 26 -4.39 0.62 -1.78
C GLY A 26 -3.20 1.03 -0.91
N GLY A 27 -3.22 0.67 0.37
CA GLY A 27 -2.15 0.93 1.32
C GLY A 27 -0.97 -0.05 1.19
N LEU A 28 -0.05 0.01 2.16
CA LEU A 28 1.17 -0.80 2.18
C LEU A 28 0.87 -2.31 2.06
N PHE A 29 -0.19 -2.80 2.71
CA PHE A 29 -0.57 -4.20 2.58
C PHE A 29 -0.98 -4.58 1.15
N ASP A 30 -1.76 -3.77 0.44
CA ASP A 30 -2.15 -4.10 -0.93
C ASP A 30 -0.89 -4.20 -1.83
N ILE A 31 0.10 -3.31 -1.64
CA ILE A 31 1.39 -3.34 -2.34
C ILE A 31 2.19 -4.61 -2.01
N ASP A 32 2.32 -4.93 -0.73
CA ASP A 32 3.05 -6.12 -0.27
C ASP A 32 2.38 -7.41 -0.79
N PHE A 33 1.04 -7.44 -0.81
CA PHE A 33 0.29 -8.57 -1.35
C PHE A 33 0.44 -8.73 -2.86
N VAL A 34 0.55 -7.64 -3.64
CA VAL A 34 0.89 -7.74 -5.07
C VAL A 34 2.26 -8.39 -5.25
N ALA A 35 3.26 -7.93 -4.51
CA ALA A 35 4.62 -8.47 -4.60
C ALA A 35 4.65 -9.95 -4.18
N GLN A 36 4.00 -10.32 -3.07
CA GLN A 36 3.92 -11.68 -2.58
C GLN A 36 3.15 -12.61 -3.52
N TYR A 37 2.05 -12.13 -4.13
CA TYR A 37 1.31 -12.88 -5.14
C TYR A 37 2.19 -13.25 -6.33
N LEU A 38 2.93 -12.28 -6.87
CA LEU A 38 3.86 -12.51 -7.98
C LEU A 38 5.00 -13.45 -7.58
N ALA A 39 5.52 -13.34 -6.35
CA ALA A 39 6.54 -14.25 -5.84
C ALA A 39 6.02 -15.69 -5.80
N LEU A 40 4.84 -15.92 -5.23
CA LEU A 40 4.22 -17.24 -5.19
C LEU A 40 3.96 -17.82 -6.58
N ARG A 41 3.64 -16.97 -7.55
CA ARG A 41 3.35 -17.38 -8.93
C ARG A 41 4.61 -17.72 -9.74
N HIS A 42 5.72 -17.02 -9.51
CA HIS A 42 6.87 -17.06 -10.43
C HIS A 42 8.18 -17.55 -9.80
N ALA A 43 8.35 -17.49 -8.47
CA ALA A 43 9.63 -17.76 -7.82
C ALA A 43 10.11 -19.21 -7.96
N ALA A 44 9.21 -20.17 -8.19
CA ALA A 44 9.58 -21.56 -8.45
C ALA A 44 10.43 -21.70 -9.73
N ALA A 45 10.16 -20.89 -10.76
CA ALA A 45 10.91 -20.87 -12.01
C ALA A 45 11.97 -19.76 -12.05
N ARG A 46 11.78 -18.69 -11.26
CA ARG A 46 12.59 -17.48 -11.25
C ARG A 46 12.94 -17.05 -9.82
N PRO A 47 13.76 -17.82 -9.09
CA PRO A 47 14.07 -17.49 -7.68
C PRO A 47 14.85 -16.18 -7.53
N ASP A 48 15.47 -15.69 -8.61
CA ASP A 48 16.21 -14.43 -8.67
C ASP A 48 15.34 -13.18 -8.41
N ILE A 49 14.02 -13.29 -8.59
CA ILE A 49 13.07 -12.18 -8.35
C ILE A 49 12.85 -11.91 -6.86
N LEU A 50 13.21 -12.84 -5.97
CA LEU A 50 12.95 -12.72 -4.54
C LEU A 50 13.87 -11.67 -3.91
N ASP A 51 13.27 -10.82 -3.09
CA ASP A 51 13.96 -9.87 -2.23
C ASP A 51 13.15 -9.66 -0.94
N PRO A 52 13.78 -9.54 0.25
CA PRO A 52 13.05 -9.24 1.47
C PRO A 52 12.32 -7.88 1.43
N HIS A 53 12.79 -6.92 0.63
CA HIS A 53 12.14 -5.63 0.49
C HIS A 53 11.13 -5.63 -0.67
N PRO A 54 9.82 -5.42 -0.42
CA PRO A 54 8.78 -5.51 -1.46
C PRO A 54 9.04 -4.64 -2.68
N ALA A 55 9.54 -3.41 -2.50
CA ALA A 55 9.85 -2.52 -3.62
C ALA A 55 10.98 -3.09 -4.51
N GLU A 56 11.99 -3.73 -3.93
CA GLU A 56 13.09 -4.31 -4.70
C GLU A 56 12.64 -5.58 -5.41
N MET A 57 11.81 -6.40 -4.74
CA MET A 57 11.15 -7.55 -5.36
C MET A 57 10.32 -7.13 -6.58
N LEU A 58 9.52 -6.06 -6.47
CA LEU A 58 8.74 -5.51 -7.58
C LEU A 58 9.63 -5.02 -8.74
N ARG A 59 10.74 -4.32 -8.45
CA ARG A 59 11.70 -3.89 -9.49
C ARG A 59 12.33 -5.07 -10.23
N ARG A 60 12.72 -6.13 -9.50
CA ARG A 60 13.25 -7.36 -10.12
C ARG A 60 12.20 -8.06 -10.98
N MET A 61 10.95 -8.09 -10.53
CA MET A 61 9.82 -8.63 -11.31
C MET A 61 9.57 -7.82 -12.59
N ALA A 62 9.69 -6.49 -12.54
CA ALA A 62 9.59 -5.63 -13.72
C ALA A 62 10.75 -5.87 -14.71
N ALA A 63 11.99 -5.99 -14.20
CA ALA A 63 13.15 -6.33 -15.03
C ALA A 63 12.99 -7.71 -15.70
N ALA A 64 12.28 -8.63 -15.05
CA ALA A 64 11.91 -9.93 -15.60
C ALA A 64 10.62 -9.92 -16.45
N SER A 65 10.02 -8.76 -16.71
CA SER A 65 8.77 -8.58 -17.46
C SER A 65 7.55 -9.34 -16.88
N LEU A 66 7.51 -9.53 -15.56
CA LEU A 66 6.42 -10.21 -14.85
C LEU A 66 5.31 -9.25 -14.40
N ILE A 67 5.60 -7.95 -14.40
CA ILE A 67 4.68 -6.85 -14.10
C ILE A 67 5.08 -5.67 -15.00
N ASP A 68 4.10 -4.83 -15.36
CA ASP A 68 4.36 -3.63 -16.13
C ASP A 68 5.26 -2.63 -15.38
N LYS A 69 6.08 -1.89 -16.13
CA LYS A 69 7.01 -0.92 -15.55
C LYS A 69 6.29 0.25 -14.89
N ALA A 70 5.20 0.74 -15.49
CA ALA A 70 4.42 1.84 -14.94
C ALA A 70 3.65 1.41 -13.67
N ASP A 71 3.12 0.19 -13.64
CA ASP A 71 2.55 -0.38 -12.41
C ASP A 71 3.60 -0.48 -11.30
N THR A 72 4.81 -0.93 -11.65
CA THR A 72 5.91 -1.08 -10.69
C THR A 72 6.39 0.26 -10.14
N GLU A 73 6.57 1.26 -11.01
CA GLU A 73 6.91 2.62 -10.62
C GLU A 73 5.85 3.18 -9.68
N ARG A 74 4.57 3.06 -10.04
CA ARG A 74 3.45 3.48 -9.19
C ARG A 74 3.48 2.82 -7.82
N LEU A 75 3.55 1.48 -7.76
CA LEU A 75 3.58 0.74 -6.50
C LEU A 75 4.77 1.16 -5.62
N CYS A 76 5.95 1.34 -6.22
CA CYS A 76 7.15 1.74 -5.49
C CYS A 76 7.07 3.17 -4.98
N GLU A 77 6.63 4.12 -5.80
CA GLU A 77 6.47 5.53 -5.43
C GLU A 77 5.41 5.70 -4.34
N THR A 78 4.25 5.06 -4.48
CA THR A 78 3.21 5.09 -3.44
C THR A 78 3.71 4.45 -2.14
N ARG A 79 4.45 3.33 -2.22
CA ARG A 79 5.01 2.71 -1.01
C ARG A 79 5.98 3.63 -0.28
N THR A 80 6.86 4.32 -1.01
CA THR A 80 7.78 5.31 -0.44
C THR A 80 7.01 6.43 0.23
N LEU A 81 6.09 7.08 -0.49
CA LEU A 81 5.20 8.13 0.04
C LEU A 81 4.53 7.70 1.36
N LEU A 82 3.88 6.54 1.37
CA LEU A 82 3.18 6.05 2.56
C LEU A 82 4.16 5.73 3.72
N SER A 83 5.33 5.17 3.41
CA SER A 83 6.33 4.78 4.42
C SER A 83 7.02 6.01 5.04
N ASP A 84 7.27 7.04 4.25
CA ASP A 84 7.94 8.27 4.68
C ASP A 84 7.01 9.06 5.61
N VAL A 85 5.74 9.24 5.21
CA VAL A 85 4.74 9.88 6.06
C VAL A 85 4.47 9.04 7.32
N GLN A 86 4.38 7.70 7.22
CA GLN A 86 4.24 6.83 8.40
C GLN A 86 5.40 7.00 9.37
N SER A 87 6.63 7.00 8.85
CA SER A 87 7.84 7.13 9.67
C SER A 87 7.88 8.47 10.39
N LEU A 88 7.50 9.55 9.70
CA LEU A 88 7.41 10.87 10.33
C LEU A 88 6.32 10.94 11.41
N LEU A 89 5.14 10.37 11.16
CA LEU A 89 4.09 10.28 12.17
C LEU A 89 4.59 9.53 13.41
N ARG A 90 5.30 8.41 13.22
CA ARG A 90 5.90 7.64 14.33
C ARG A 90 7.01 8.38 15.09
N LEU A 91 7.74 9.27 14.41
CA LEU A 91 8.78 10.10 15.05
C LEU A 91 8.19 11.30 15.81
N THR A 92 7.01 11.77 15.40
CA THR A 92 6.39 13.00 15.93
C THR A 92 5.22 12.73 16.88
N LEU A 93 4.65 11.53 16.86
CA LEU A 93 3.61 11.08 17.77
C LEU A 93 4.20 10.15 18.84
N ASN A 94 3.89 10.43 20.10
CA ASN A 94 4.18 9.52 21.22
C ASN A 94 3.20 8.32 21.28
N ALA A 95 2.44 8.08 20.20
CA ALA A 95 1.34 7.11 20.12
C ALA A 95 1.30 6.44 18.74
N ASP A 96 0.40 5.45 18.58
CA ASP A 96 0.11 4.76 17.31
C ASP A 96 -0.21 5.77 16.20
N GLU A 97 0.47 5.71 15.05
CA GLU A 97 0.22 6.60 13.92
C GLU A 97 -1.23 6.53 13.40
N ALA A 98 -1.89 5.38 13.57
CA ALA A 98 -3.29 5.21 13.19
C ALA A 98 -4.24 6.05 14.08
N ALA A 99 -3.76 6.53 15.23
CA ALA A 99 -4.46 7.44 16.14
C ALA A 99 -4.20 8.92 15.82
N PHE A 100 -3.48 9.24 14.74
CA PHE A 100 -3.28 10.62 14.30
C PHE A 100 -4.64 11.29 14.00
N ASP A 101 -4.90 12.39 14.69
CA ASP A 101 -6.07 13.24 14.48
C ASP A 101 -5.62 14.58 13.89
N GLU A 102 -5.86 14.74 12.59
CA GLU A 102 -5.51 15.95 11.83
C GLU A 102 -6.09 17.23 12.45
N THR A 103 -7.24 17.14 13.14
CA THR A 103 -7.92 18.29 13.75
C THR A 103 -7.27 18.74 15.05
N LYS A 104 -6.49 17.87 15.69
CA LYS A 104 -5.81 18.14 16.97
C LYS A 104 -4.30 18.33 16.83
N ALA A 105 -3.74 18.03 15.65
CA ALA A 105 -2.32 18.16 15.38
C ALA A 105 -1.87 19.63 15.47
N PRO A 106 -0.80 19.96 16.23
CA PRO A 106 -0.23 21.31 16.23
C PRO A 106 0.15 21.75 14.82
N GLU A 107 0.00 23.05 14.52
CA GLU A 107 0.25 23.59 13.18
C GLU A 107 1.67 23.28 12.65
N GLY A 108 2.68 23.33 13.53
CA GLY A 108 4.05 22.97 13.18
C GLY A 108 4.20 21.51 12.76
N GLN A 109 3.45 20.60 13.39
CA GLN A 109 3.44 19.18 13.02
C GLN A 109 2.73 18.97 11.68
N GLN A 110 1.58 19.63 11.45
CA GLN A 110 0.87 19.55 10.17
C GLN A 110 1.74 20.03 8.99
N ARG A 111 2.46 21.15 9.17
CA ARG A 111 3.39 21.68 8.16
C ARG A 111 4.57 20.73 7.92
N LEU A 112 5.15 20.17 8.98
CA LEU A 112 6.25 19.20 8.85
C LEU A 112 5.82 17.97 8.05
N ILE A 113 4.61 17.47 8.29
CA ILE A 113 4.03 16.33 7.58
C ILE A 113 3.81 16.66 6.10
N ALA A 114 3.28 17.84 5.77
CA ALA A 114 3.09 18.24 4.38
C ALA A 114 4.41 18.39 3.60
N VAL A 115 5.41 19.03 4.22
CA VAL A 115 6.67 19.41 3.56
C VAL A 115 7.53 18.20 3.20
N ILE A 116 7.48 17.09 3.95
CA ILE A 116 8.33 15.92 3.69
C ILE A 116 8.08 15.32 2.29
N GLU A 117 6.85 15.46 1.79
CA GLU A 117 6.42 14.99 0.47
C GLU A 117 6.25 16.13 -0.53
N GLY A 118 6.73 17.33 -0.21
CA GLY A 118 6.62 18.51 -1.06
C GLY A 118 5.18 19.04 -1.23
N ALA A 119 4.25 18.68 -0.34
CA ALA A 119 2.91 19.25 -0.32
C ALA A 119 2.91 20.62 0.41
N ARG A 120 2.04 21.54 -0.03
CA ARG A 120 1.89 22.87 0.56
C ARG A 120 1.24 22.81 1.94
N ASP A 121 0.30 21.89 2.11
CA ASP A 121 -0.45 21.68 3.34
C ASP A 121 -0.92 20.22 3.50
N LEU A 122 -1.49 19.93 4.67
CA LEU A 122 -1.96 18.59 5.02
C LEU A 122 -3.14 18.14 4.13
N PRO A 123 -4.13 19.00 3.79
CA PRO A 123 -5.16 18.66 2.81
C PRO A 123 -4.62 18.23 1.43
N GLU A 124 -3.62 18.94 0.88
CA GLU A 124 -3.01 18.57 -0.39
C GLU A 124 -2.30 17.22 -0.30
N LEU A 125 -1.54 16.98 0.78
CA LEU A 125 -0.90 15.68 1.00
C LEU A 125 -1.95 14.56 1.08
N ARG A 126 -3.03 14.78 1.82
CA ARG A 126 -4.13 13.81 1.96
C ARG A 126 -4.77 13.50 0.60
N ALA A 127 -5.07 14.52 -0.20
CA ALA A 127 -5.63 14.33 -1.54
C ALA A 127 -4.68 13.53 -2.44
N ARG A 128 -3.37 13.77 -2.35
CA ARG A 128 -2.36 12.97 -3.05
C ARG A 128 -2.36 11.52 -2.59
N ILE A 129 -2.35 11.26 -1.28
CA ILE A 129 -2.42 9.90 -0.71
C ILE A 129 -3.67 9.17 -1.17
N GLU A 130 -4.84 9.82 -1.15
CA GLU A 130 -6.11 9.23 -1.61
C GLU A 130 -6.05 8.86 -3.11
N ALA A 131 -5.46 9.72 -3.95
CA ALA A 131 -5.29 9.44 -5.38
C ALA A 131 -4.33 8.28 -5.65
N GLU A 132 -3.18 8.25 -4.97
CA GLU A 132 -2.18 7.19 -5.11
C GLU A 132 -2.71 5.85 -4.59
N ALA A 133 -3.37 5.84 -3.42
CA ALA A 133 -4.01 4.66 -2.87
C ALA A 133 -5.08 4.10 -3.82
N LYS A 134 -5.90 4.96 -4.45
CA LYS A 134 -6.87 4.51 -5.45
C LYS A 134 -6.20 3.85 -6.66
N ALA A 135 -5.07 4.37 -7.12
CA ALA A 135 -4.32 3.78 -8.22
C ALA A 135 -3.74 2.41 -7.84
N VAL A 136 -3.10 2.31 -6.66
CA VAL A 136 -2.60 1.03 -6.13
C VAL A 136 -3.72 0.01 -5.96
N ARG A 137 -4.88 0.44 -5.45
CA ARG A 137 -6.03 -0.43 -5.27
C ARG A 137 -6.49 -1.04 -6.59
N ALA A 138 -6.53 -0.25 -7.66
CA ALA A 138 -6.87 -0.75 -9.00
C ALA A 138 -5.85 -1.78 -9.52
N ILE A 139 -4.55 -1.58 -9.23
CA ILE A 139 -3.51 -2.57 -9.55
C ILE A 139 -3.73 -3.87 -8.76
N TYR A 140 -3.94 -3.78 -7.46
CA TYR A 140 -4.21 -4.94 -6.60
C TYR A 140 -5.45 -5.71 -7.07
N GLU A 141 -6.55 -5.03 -7.37
CA GLU A 141 -7.78 -5.67 -7.86
C GLU A 141 -7.55 -6.39 -9.19
N ARG A 142 -6.84 -5.78 -10.13
CA ARG A 142 -6.52 -6.40 -11.42
C ARG A 142 -5.57 -7.59 -11.28
N MET A 143 -4.56 -7.49 -10.43
CA MET A 143 -3.49 -8.50 -10.34
C MET A 143 -3.82 -9.66 -9.41
N VAL A 144 -4.54 -9.39 -8.32
CA VAL A 144 -4.79 -10.37 -7.25
C VAL A 144 -6.25 -10.77 -7.19
N GLU A 145 -7.20 -9.82 -7.11
CA GLU A 145 -8.61 -10.17 -6.96
C GLU A 145 -9.24 -10.73 -8.24
N ALA A 146 -8.96 -10.16 -9.40
CA ALA A 146 -9.57 -10.61 -10.65
C ALA A 146 -9.23 -12.08 -10.98
N PRO A 147 -7.97 -12.54 -10.87
CA PRO A 147 -7.65 -13.96 -10.99
C PRO A 147 -8.31 -14.83 -9.91
N ALA A 148 -8.37 -14.36 -8.66
CA ALA A 148 -9.03 -15.11 -7.59
C ALA A 148 -10.54 -15.27 -7.84
N ARG A 149 -11.21 -14.20 -8.30
CA ARG A 149 -12.64 -14.23 -8.68
C ARG A 149 -12.88 -15.18 -9.85
N ALA A 150 -12.01 -15.18 -10.86
CA ALA A 150 -12.06 -16.15 -11.96
C ALA A 150 -11.90 -17.60 -11.47
N ALA A 151 -11.17 -17.81 -10.37
CA ALA A 151 -11.03 -19.10 -9.70
C ALA A 151 -12.16 -19.42 -8.69
N GLY A 152 -13.22 -18.60 -8.63
CA GLY A 152 -14.39 -18.82 -7.78
C GLY A 152 -14.29 -18.25 -6.36
N TRP A 153 -13.25 -17.49 -6.04
CA TRP A 153 -13.21 -16.73 -4.78
C TRP A 153 -14.24 -15.59 -4.80
N GLN A 154 -14.90 -15.39 -3.66
CA GLN A 154 -15.79 -14.26 -3.44
C GLN A 154 -15.38 -13.50 -2.17
N PRO A 155 -15.36 -12.15 -2.20
CA PRO A 155 -15.10 -11.34 -1.02
C PRO A 155 -16.07 -11.67 0.10
N ARG A 156 -15.56 -11.70 1.32
CA ARG A 156 -16.32 -12.00 2.53
C ARG A 156 -17.29 -10.88 2.92
N ARG A 157 -17.13 -9.67 2.37
CA ARG A 157 -18.13 -8.58 2.50
C ARG A 157 -19.35 -8.76 1.60
N GLU A 158 -19.27 -9.64 0.60
CA GLU A 158 -20.35 -9.96 -0.35
C GLU A 158 -21.07 -11.29 0.01
N LYS A 159 -20.72 -11.91 1.15
CA LYS A 159 -21.36 -13.12 1.71
C LYS A 159 -22.24 -12.77 2.89
#